data_AF-A0A6J1X6Z4-F1
#
_entry.id   AF-A0A6J1X6Z4-F1
#
_cell.length_a   1.000
_cell.length_b   1.000
_cell.length_c   1.000
_cell.angle_alpha   90.00
_cell.angle_beta   90.00
_cell.angle_gamma   90.00
#
_symmetry.space_group_name_H-M   'P 1'
#
loop_
_entity.id
_entity.type
_entity.pdbx_description
1 polymer ?
#
loop_
_entity_poly.entity_id
_entity_poly.type
_entity_poly.pdbx_seq_one_letter_code
_entity_poly.pdbx_strand_id
1 'polypeptide(L)'
;MFSGSLILQQDKSAFQAVINNWCGGPPPAWRLLFRASSHGYSAQAFHAHCDGHAPVLLLAQLARGEVIGGFSEVAWAAGGAGGYVPAERAFLFALPAPTAPAAPTTPTTPTAAAAAPQRFPLVKKAFALCYHPELVAF
;
A
#
# COMPACT_ATOMS: atom_id res chain seq x y z
N MET A 1 -10.31 2.13 -12.49
CA MET A 1 -10.67 0.72 -12.22
C MET A 1 -9.40 -0.03 -11.84
N PHE A 2 -9.43 -0.92 -10.84
CA PHE A 2 -8.27 -1.70 -10.39
C PHE A 2 -8.30 -3.13 -10.94
N SER A 3 -8.05 -3.27 -12.24
CA SER A 3 -8.18 -4.53 -12.96
C SER A 3 -7.20 -5.58 -12.44
N GLY A 4 -7.75 -6.73 -12.04
CA GLY A 4 -6.99 -7.85 -11.50
C GLY A 4 -6.59 -7.71 -10.03
N SER A 5 -6.82 -6.58 -9.35
CA SER A 5 -6.59 -6.50 -7.89
C SER A 5 -7.65 -7.31 -7.16
N LEU A 6 -7.28 -8.19 -6.22
CA LEU A 6 -8.24 -8.86 -5.32
C LEU A 6 -8.41 -8.11 -3.99
N ILE A 7 -7.62 -7.07 -3.73
CA ILE A 7 -7.61 -6.36 -2.44
C ILE A 7 -8.63 -5.22 -2.43
N LEU A 8 -8.79 -4.48 -3.52
CA LEU A 8 -9.68 -3.31 -3.59
C LEU A 8 -11.05 -3.64 -4.22
N GLN A 9 -11.54 -4.86 -4.02
CA GLN A 9 -12.84 -5.32 -4.52
C GLN A 9 -13.89 -5.37 -3.40
N GLN A 10 -15.15 -5.62 -3.77
CA GLN A 10 -16.25 -5.87 -2.82
C GLN A 10 -16.36 -4.78 -1.74
N ASP A 11 -16.21 -5.15 -0.46
CA ASP A 11 -16.28 -4.31 0.73
C ASP A 11 -15.23 -3.19 0.78
N LYS A 12 -14.18 -3.27 -0.06
CA LYS A 12 -13.09 -2.28 -0.16
C LYS A 12 -13.16 -1.44 -1.43
N SER A 13 -14.19 -1.61 -2.26
CA SER A 13 -14.33 -0.90 -3.53
C SER A 13 -14.40 0.62 -3.39
N ALA A 14 -14.95 1.14 -2.27
CA ALA A 14 -15.00 2.56 -1.98
C ALA A 14 -13.60 3.22 -1.90
N PHE A 15 -12.57 2.47 -1.48
CA PHE A 15 -11.20 2.99 -1.40
C PHE A 15 -10.57 3.25 -2.76
N GLN A 16 -11.11 2.70 -3.85
CA GLN A 16 -10.62 2.98 -5.20
C GLN A 16 -10.73 4.48 -5.53
N ALA A 17 -11.85 5.12 -5.17
CA ALA A 17 -12.05 6.55 -5.39
C ALA A 17 -11.08 7.39 -4.55
N VAL A 18 -10.89 7.00 -3.29
CA VAL A 18 -9.97 7.67 -2.35
C VAL A 18 -8.54 7.66 -2.89
N ILE A 19 -8.04 6.48 -3.30
CA ILE A 19 -6.68 6.35 -3.85
C ILE A 19 -6.54 7.16 -5.15
N ASN A 20 -7.51 7.07 -6.07
CA ASN A 20 -7.44 7.81 -7.33
C ASN A 20 -7.37 9.33 -7.10
N ASN A 21 -8.14 9.84 -6.13
CA ASN A 21 -8.11 11.24 -5.75
C ASN A 21 -6.73 11.66 -5.19
N TRP A 22 -6.09 10.81 -4.38
CA TRP A 22 -4.75 11.07 -3.87
C TRP A 22 -3.66 11.09 -4.95
N CYS A 23 -3.81 10.28 -6.01
CA CYS A 23 -2.84 10.22 -7.10
C CYS A 23 -2.92 11.39 -8.08
N GLY A 24 -4.00 12.19 -8.08
CA GLY A 24 -4.05 13.50 -8.76
C GLY A 24 -4.13 13.46 -10.30
N GLY A 25 -4.86 12.51 -10.89
CA GLY A 25 -5.10 12.44 -12.34
C GLY A 25 -6.48 11.88 -12.72
N PRO A 26 -6.88 11.89 -14.01
CA PRO A 26 -8.07 11.17 -14.45
C PRO A 26 -7.94 9.70 -14.03
N PRO A 27 -9.03 9.01 -13.63
CA PRO A 27 -8.94 7.72 -12.96
C PRO A 27 -8.15 6.73 -13.81
N PRO A 28 -6.92 6.37 -13.41
CA PRO A 28 -6.16 5.41 -14.18
C PRO A 28 -6.85 4.05 -14.09
N ALA A 29 -6.85 3.32 -15.21
CA ALA A 29 -7.10 1.90 -15.19
C ALA A 29 -5.83 1.21 -14.67
N TRP A 30 -5.73 1.07 -13.35
CA TRP A 30 -4.65 0.30 -12.72
C TRP A 30 -4.72 -1.15 -13.19
N ARG A 31 -3.57 -1.70 -13.60
CA ARG A 31 -3.42 -3.08 -14.02
C ARG A 31 -2.49 -3.81 -13.08
N LEU A 32 -2.87 -5.01 -12.67
CA LEU A 32 -2.00 -5.88 -11.88
C LEU A 32 -0.71 -6.21 -12.67
N LEU A 33 0.45 -5.87 -12.10
CA LEU A 33 1.77 -6.27 -12.61
C LEU A 33 2.27 -7.51 -11.86
N PHE A 34 2.16 -7.49 -10.53
CA PHE A 34 2.70 -8.52 -9.68
C PHE A 34 1.74 -8.87 -8.52
N ARG A 35 1.67 -10.16 -8.20
CA ARG A 35 1.04 -10.69 -6.99
C ARG A 35 1.90 -11.78 -6.40
N ALA A 36 2.34 -11.61 -5.17
CA ALA A 36 3.23 -12.57 -4.52
C ALA A 36 2.62 -13.99 -4.44
N SER A 37 1.32 -14.12 -4.17
CA SER A 37 0.67 -15.45 -4.10
C SER A 37 0.51 -16.16 -5.45
N SER A 38 0.69 -15.47 -6.59
CA SER A 38 0.61 -16.08 -7.93
C SER A 38 1.97 -16.14 -8.63
N HIS A 39 2.86 -15.19 -8.35
CA HIS A 39 4.18 -15.07 -9.00
C HIS A 39 5.35 -15.47 -8.07
N GLY A 40 5.06 -15.83 -6.81
CA GLY A 40 6.05 -16.17 -5.80
C GLY A 40 6.51 -14.98 -4.97
N TYR A 41 7.12 -15.27 -3.82
CA TYR A 41 7.57 -14.29 -2.82
C TYR A 41 9.07 -13.97 -2.97
N SER A 42 9.57 -13.83 -4.20
CA SER A 42 10.98 -13.54 -4.45
C SER A 42 11.21 -12.16 -5.05
N ALA A 43 12.34 -11.54 -4.67
CA ALA A 43 12.77 -10.29 -5.28
C ALA A 43 12.97 -10.44 -6.81
N GLN A 44 13.49 -11.59 -7.25
CA GLN A 44 13.64 -11.89 -8.67
C GLN A 44 12.31 -11.87 -9.43
N ALA A 45 11.26 -12.53 -8.89
CA ALA A 45 9.94 -12.52 -9.50
C ALA A 45 9.34 -11.12 -9.51
N PHE A 46 9.53 -10.34 -8.44
CA PHE A 46 9.11 -8.94 -8.39
C PHE A 46 9.78 -8.13 -9.50
N HIS A 47 11.12 -8.14 -9.59
CA HIS A 47 11.87 -7.40 -10.60
C HIS A 47 11.51 -7.80 -12.04
N ALA A 48 11.30 -9.10 -12.29
CA ALA A 48 10.87 -9.60 -13.60
C ALA A 48 9.51 -9.04 -14.07
N HIS A 49 8.64 -8.62 -13.15
CA HIS A 49 7.30 -8.10 -13.48
C HIS A 49 7.16 -6.58 -13.29
N CYS A 50 7.98 -5.95 -12.45
CA CYS A 50 7.76 -4.57 -11.98
C CYS A 50 8.79 -3.55 -12.51
N ASP A 51 9.97 -3.98 -12.92
CA ASP A 51 11.02 -3.05 -13.37
C ASP A 51 10.56 -2.24 -14.59
N GLY A 52 10.91 -0.96 -14.64
CA GLY A 52 10.55 -0.04 -15.73
C GLY A 52 9.09 0.42 -15.76
N HIS A 53 8.22 -0.04 -14.84
CA HIS A 53 6.84 0.41 -14.76
C HIS A 53 6.64 1.57 -13.77
N ALA A 54 5.96 2.64 -14.21
CA ALA A 54 5.52 3.77 -13.40
C ALA A 54 4.27 4.45 -14.02
N PRO A 55 3.41 5.13 -13.22
CA PRO A 55 3.42 5.13 -11.76
C PRO A 55 2.98 3.77 -11.20
N VAL A 56 3.33 3.49 -9.95
CA VAL A 56 3.09 2.21 -9.29
C VAL A 56 2.34 2.42 -7.99
N LEU A 57 1.41 1.51 -7.71
CA LEU A 57 0.67 1.43 -6.46
C LEU A 57 0.92 0.06 -5.82
N LEU A 58 1.46 0.08 -4.61
CA LEU A 58 1.63 -1.11 -3.79
C LEU A 58 0.43 -1.24 -2.84
N LEU A 59 -0.09 -2.46 -2.71
CA LEU A 59 -1.17 -2.82 -1.80
C LEU A 59 -0.76 -4.04 -0.97
N ALA A 60 -0.83 -3.92 0.35
CA ALA A 60 -0.62 -5.00 1.28
C ALA A 60 -1.83 -5.09 2.22
N GLN A 61 -2.50 -6.24 2.24
CA GLN A 61 -3.59 -6.51 3.17
C GLN A 61 -3.02 -7.07 4.48
N LEU A 62 -3.44 -6.48 5.60
CA LEU A 62 -3.03 -6.88 6.94
C LEU A 62 -3.95 -7.98 7.48
N ALA A 63 -3.49 -8.66 8.53
CA ALA A 63 -4.20 -9.78 9.14
C ALA A 63 -5.61 -9.45 9.64
N ARG A 64 -5.88 -8.20 10.05
CA ARG A 64 -7.22 -7.77 10.51
C ARG A 64 -8.04 -7.08 9.41
N GLY A 65 -7.57 -7.11 8.16
CA GLY A 65 -8.30 -6.64 6.99
C GLY A 65 -8.04 -5.18 6.59
N GLU A 66 -7.25 -4.43 7.35
CA GLU A 66 -6.72 -3.13 6.92
C GLU A 66 -5.86 -3.31 5.66
N VAL A 67 -5.68 -2.22 4.91
CA VAL A 67 -4.79 -2.21 3.75
C VAL A 67 -3.80 -1.08 3.92
N ILE A 68 -2.51 -1.39 3.89
CA ILE A 68 -1.45 -0.38 3.77
C ILE A 68 -0.87 -0.42 2.37
N GLY A 69 -0.19 0.65 2.01
CA GLY A 69 0.46 0.71 0.72
C GLY A 69 1.24 1.97 0.50
N GLY A 70 1.65 2.15 -0.75
CA GLY A 70 2.35 3.33 -1.19
C GLY A 70 2.15 3.57 -2.67
N PHE A 71 2.28 4.84 -3.06
CA PHE A 71 2.32 5.29 -4.44
C PHE A 71 3.71 5.84 -4.74
N SER A 72 4.21 5.57 -5.95
CA SER A 72 5.41 6.19 -6.50
C SER A 72 5.19 6.51 -7.98
N GLU A 73 5.59 7.71 -8.39
CA GLU A 73 5.66 8.12 -9.79
C GLU A 73 6.95 7.67 -10.50
N VAL A 74 7.86 7.01 -9.76
CA VAL A 74 9.16 6.55 -10.24
C VAL A 74 9.20 5.02 -10.30
N ALA A 75 9.78 4.49 -11.38
CA ALA A 75 9.91 3.06 -11.62
C ALA A 75 11.09 2.44 -10.86
N TRP A 76 10.99 1.14 -10.57
CA TRP A 76 12.16 0.35 -10.18
C TRP A 76 13.14 0.21 -11.36
N ALA A 77 14.44 0.33 -11.07
CA ALA A 77 15.50 0.20 -12.05
C ALA A 77 15.89 -1.27 -12.27
N ALA A 78 16.10 -1.65 -13.53
CA ALA A 78 16.69 -2.92 -13.87
C ALA A 78 18.17 -2.96 -13.43
N GLY A 79 18.63 -4.11 -12.94
CA GLY A 79 20.07 -4.38 -12.79
C GLY A 79 20.69 -4.19 -11.41
N GLY A 80 19.89 -4.05 -10.34
CA GLY A 80 20.33 -4.33 -8.96
C GLY A 80 21.38 -3.40 -8.33
N ALA A 81 21.96 -2.46 -9.09
CA ALA A 81 22.77 -1.38 -8.53
C ALA A 81 21.85 -0.43 -7.77
N GLY A 82 21.63 -0.73 -6.50
CA GLY A 82 20.74 0.02 -5.61
C GLY A 82 21.11 1.50 -5.55
N GLY A 83 20.10 2.34 -5.45
CA GLY A 83 20.24 3.79 -5.29
C GLY A 83 18.91 4.42 -4.90
N TYR A 84 18.96 5.51 -4.15
CA TYR A 84 17.77 6.29 -3.85
C TYR A 84 17.46 7.21 -5.03
N VAL A 85 16.23 7.12 -5.54
CA VAL A 85 15.74 8.00 -6.60
C VAL A 85 14.72 8.98 -5.99
N PRO A 86 14.81 10.29 -6.29
CA PRO A 86 13.82 11.25 -5.83
C PRO A 86 12.42 10.94 -6.39
N ALA A 87 11.42 10.89 -5.51
CA ALA A 87 10.00 10.80 -5.88
C ALA A 87 9.24 11.86 -5.07
N GLU A 88 8.93 12.99 -5.71
CA GLU A 88 8.34 14.18 -5.09
C GLU A 88 6.85 14.00 -4.76
N ARG A 89 6.16 13.10 -5.47
CA ARG A 89 4.73 12.81 -5.28
C ARG A 89 4.49 11.49 -4.56
N ALA A 90 5.54 10.78 -4.15
CA ALA A 90 5.40 9.53 -3.44
C ALA A 90 4.78 9.73 -2.05
N PHE A 91 3.93 8.79 -1.67
CA PHE A 91 3.28 8.79 -0.36
C PHE A 91 3.00 7.36 0.09
N LEU A 92 2.93 7.17 1.40
CA LEU A 92 2.36 5.98 2.02
C LEU A 92 0.90 6.22 2.37
N PHE A 93 0.14 5.16 2.57
CA PHE A 93 -1.24 5.27 3.06
C PHE A 93 -1.64 4.06 3.90
N ALA A 94 -2.69 4.27 4.70
CA ALA A 94 -3.38 3.23 5.44
C ALA A 94 -4.89 3.38 5.24
N LEU A 95 -5.55 2.27 4.92
CA LEU A 95 -6.99 2.15 4.78
C LEU A 95 -7.49 1.26 5.92
N PRO A 96 -8.54 1.68 6.65
CA PRO A 96 -9.10 0.87 7.73
C PRO A 96 -9.63 -0.46 7.20
N ALA A 97 -9.78 -1.43 8.10
CA ALA A 97 -10.60 -2.59 7.83
C ALA A 97 -12.03 -2.13 7.53
N PRO A 98 -12.72 -2.74 6.55
CA PRO A 98 -14.14 -2.49 6.32
C PRO A 98 -14.89 -2.82 7.61
N THR A 99 -15.50 -1.82 8.24
CA THR A 99 -16.31 -2.07 9.42
C THR A 99 -17.56 -2.83 9.02
N ALA A 100 -17.83 -3.94 9.70
CA ALA A 100 -19.17 -4.52 9.74
C ALA A 100 -20.17 -3.42 10.17
N PRO A 101 -21.41 -3.40 9.65
CA PRO A 101 -22.40 -2.42 10.08
C PRO A 101 -22.51 -2.46 11.61
N ALA A 102 -22.33 -1.30 12.24
CA ALA A 102 -22.23 -1.17 13.68
C ALA A 102 -23.40 -1.89 14.35
N ALA A 103 -23.11 -2.97 15.08
CA ALA A 103 -24.09 -3.54 16.00
C ALA A 103 -24.40 -2.48 17.07
N PRO A 104 -25.67 -2.17 17.34
CA PRO A 104 -26.02 -1.11 18.28
C PRO A 104 -25.90 -1.64 19.70
N THR A 105 -24.77 -1.47 20.38
CA THR A 105 -24.76 -1.49 21.86
C THR A 105 -23.50 -0.87 22.49
N THR A 106 -23.79 0.11 23.35
CA THR A 106 -23.09 0.59 24.56
C THR A 106 -21.74 1.36 24.46
N PRO A 107 -21.64 2.54 25.10
CA PRO A 107 -20.42 3.35 25.16
C PRO A 107 -19.59 3.01 26.39
N THR A 108 -18.67 2.07 26.29
CA THR A 108 -17.56 1.95 27.25
C THR A 108 -16.42 1.18 26.60
N THR A 109 -15.28 1.84 26.45
CA THR A 109 -14.03 1.44 25.77
C THR A 109 -13.88 2.13 24.41
N PRO A 110 -12.79 2.87 24.13
CA PRO A 110 -12.50 3.37 22.80
C PRO A 110 -12.05 2.18 21.93
N THR A 111 -12.99 1.31 21.58
CA THR A 111 -12.83 0.34 20.51
C THR A 111 -12.58 1.14 19.26
N ALA A 112 -11.41 0.94 18.64
CA ALA A 112 -10.94 1.57 17.41
C ALA A 112 -12.10 1.97 16.48
N ALA A 113 -12.61 3.20 16.66
CA ALA A 113 -13.63 3.74 15.78
C ALA A 113 -13.07 3.70 14.36
N ALA A 114 -13.89 3.26 13.41
CA ALA A 114 -13.54 3.13 11.99
C ALA A 114 -12.61 4.28 11.55
N ALA A 115 -11.30 4.04 11.52
CA ALA A 115 -10.34 5.09 11.28
C ALA A 115 -10.49 5.57 9.83
N ALA A 116 -10.54 6.86 9.56
CA ALA A 116 -10.63 7.34 8.18
C ALA A 116 -9.40 6.90 7.37
N PRO A 117 -9.52 6.68 6.04
CA PRO A 117 -8.37 6.50 5.16
C PRO A 117 -7.34 7.62 5.34
N GLN A 118 -6.08 7.26 5.60
CA GLN A 118 -5.00 8.20 5.84
C GLN A 118 -3.95 8.16 4.74
N ARG A 119 -3.47 9.34 4.34
CA ARG A 119 -2.35 9.52 3.42
C ARG A 119 -1.19 10.19 4.15
N PHE A 120 0.01 9.66 3.96
CA PHE A 120 1.25 10.12 4.58
C PHE A 120 2.25 10.52 3.48
N PRO A 121 2.35 11.82 3.15
CA PRO A 121 3.36 12.31 2.22
C PRO A 121 4.77 12.02 2.74
N LEU A 122 5.69 11.66 1.85
CA LEU A 122 7.08 11.46 2.24
C LEU A 122 7.77 12.81 2.47
N VAL A 123 8.43 12.95 3.62
CA VAL A 123 9.27 14.10 3.94
C VAL A 123 10.74 13.78 3.68
N LYS A 124 11.46 14.73 3.06
CA LYS A 124 12.90 14.58 2.82
C LYS A 124 13.63 14.58 4.17
N LYS A 125 14.59 13.65 4.35
CA LYS A 125 15.59 13.60 5.44
C LYS A 125 15.14 13.06 6.82
N ALA A 126 13.91 12.57 6.99
CA ALA A 126 13.44 12.05 8.30
C ALA A 126 13.33 10.51 8.34
N PHE A 127 14.42 9.79 8.13
CA PHE A 127 14.46 8.34 8.35
C PHE A 127 15.67 7.95 9.20
N ALA A 128 15.48 6.93 10.03
CA ALA A 128 16.52 6.30 10.83
C ALA A 128 16.26 4.79 10.86
N LEU A 129 17.33 4.00 10.99
CA LEU A 129 17.24 2.56 11.22
C LEU A 129 17.67 2.28 12.65
N CYS A 130 16.82 1.61 13.43
CA CYS A 130 17.16 1.14 14.77
C CYS A 130 17.41 -0.37 14.71
N TYR A 131 18.50 -0.84 15.31
CA TYR A 131 18.82 -2.25 15.47
C TYR A 131 18.58 -2.67 16.92
N HIS A 132 17.90 -3.78 17.15
CA HIS A 132 17.68 -4.34 18.49
C HIS A 132 18.46 -5.66 18.63
N PRO A 133 19.65 -5.64 19.26
CA PRO A 133 20.56 -6.79 19.30
C PRO A 133 19.98 -8.04 19.98
N GLU A 134 19.04 -7.88 20.91
CA GLU A 134 18.52 -8.99 21.73
C GLU A 134 17.27 -9.66 21.15
N LEU A 135 16.75 -9.23 19.99
CA LEU A 135 15.57 -9.83 19.35
C LEU A 135 15.95 -10.80 18.21
N VAL A 136 17.10 -11.48 18.33
CA VAL A 136 17.49 -12.56 17.41
C VAL A 136 16.75 -13.85 17.78
N ALA A 137 15.43 -13.84 17.71
CA ALA A 137 14.62 -15.03 17.84
C ALA A 137 13.36 -14.84 16.98
N PHE A 138 13.27 -15.58 15.88
CA PHE A 138 12.37 -16.73 15.66
C PHE A 138 12.62 -17.32 14.28
#